data_AF-A0A4R4E6I4-F1
#
_entry.id   AF-A0A4R4E6I4-F1
#
_cell.length_a   1.000
_cell.length_b   1.000
_cell.length_c   1.000
_cell.angle_alpha   90.00
_cell.angle_beta   90.00
_cell.angle_gamma   90.00
#
_symmetry.space_group_name_H-M   'P 1'
#
loop_
_entity.id
_entity.type
_entity.pdbx_description
1 polymer ?
#
loop_
_entity_poly.entity_id
_entity_poly.type
_entity_poly.pdbx_seq_one_letter_code
_entity_poly.pdbx_strand_id
1 'polypeptide(L)' 'MFGSMLGGGGDMQGHVTEITARLKEKAGLNDEQAAKVLETMKDYLVEQFPMMQGMVENMLGKGK' A
#
# COMPACT_ATOMS: atom_id res chain seq x y z
N MET A 1 1.70 34.23 6.48
CA MET A 1 0.56 33.61 5.77
C MET A 1 1.01 33.11 4.40
N PHE A 2 1.83 32.05 4.36
CA PHE A 2 2.16 31.31 3.14
C PHE A 2 2.32 29.85 3.55
N GLY A 3 1.22 29.31 4.08
CA GLY A 3 1.15 27.99 4.68
C GLY A 3 1.00 26.89 3.64
N SER A 4 1.69 25.79 3.89
CA SER A 4 1.01 24.49 4.01
C SER A 4 0.53 23.76 2.75
N MET A 5 0.86 24.21 1.53
CA MET A 5 0.43 23.52 0.29
C MET A 5 1.46 22.57 -0.33
N LEU A 6 2.56 22.23 0.35
CA LEU A 6 3.57 21.27 -0.13
C LEU A 6 3.81 20.08 0.82
N GLY A 7 2.79 19.71 1.61
CA GLY A 7 2.84 18.51 2.46
C GLY A 7 1.81 17.48 1.99
N GLY A 8 2.15 16.65 1.01
CA GLY A 8 1.23 15.61 0.50
C GLY A 8 1.92 14.42 -0.13
N GLY A 9 3.18 14.14 0.25
CA GLY A 9 3.96 13.01 -0.26
C GLY A 9 4.34 11.96 0.80
N GLY A 10 3.96 12.17 2.07
CA GLY A 10 4.41 11.35 3.20
C GLY A 10 3.43 10.28 3.69
N ASP A 11 2.17 10.31 3.25
CA ASP A 11 1.10 9.63 3.98
C ASP A 11 0.82 8.20 3.51
N MET A 12 1.23 7.83 2.28
CA MET A 12 0.86 6.53 1.69
C MET A 12 1.78 5.36 2.08
N GLN A 13 3.08 5.60 2.30
CA GLN A 13 4.00 4.54 2.74
C GLN A 13 3.69 4.05 4.16
N GLY A 14 3.15 4.93 5.02
CA GLY A 14 2.68 4.55 6.35
C GLY A 14 1.58 3.49 6.31
N HIS A 15 0.71 3.51 5.29
CA HIS A 15 -0.39 2.55 5.18
C HIS A 15 0.09 1.13 4.81
N VAL A 16 1.10 0.99 3.95
CA VAL A 16 1.68 -0.33 3.60
C VAL A 16 2.34 -0.97 4.82
N THR A 17 3.12 -0.18 5.56
CA THR A 17 3.77 -0.66 6.79
C THR A 17 2.74 -1.08 7.83
N GLU A 18 1.69 -0.28 8.03
CA GLU A 18 0.62 -0.56 8.97
C GLU A 18 -0.15 -1.84 8.60
N ILE A 19 -0.54 -2.02 7.33
CA ILE A 19 -1.26 -3.24 6.93
C ILE A 19 -0.38 -4.48 7.00
N THR A 20 0.92 -4.35 6.68
CA THR A 20 1.89 -5.44 6.84
C THR A 20 2.01 -5.85 8.30
N ALA A 21 2.13 -4.88 9.21
CA ALA A 21 2.16 -5.15 10.65
C ALA A 21 0.88 -5.87 11.11
N ARG A 22 -0.29 -5.43 10.66
CA ARG A 22 -1.57 -6.09 10.97
C ARG A 22 -1.68 -7.50 10.43
N LEU A 23 -1.21 -7.77 9.21
CA LEU A 23 -1.18 -9.10 8.62
C LEU A 23 -0.31 -10.05 9.44
N LYS A 24 0.84 -9.56 9.93
CA LYS A 24 1.73 -10.34 10.79
C LYS A 24 1.12 -10.59 12.17
N GLU A 25 0.62 -9.54 12.83
CA GLU A 25 0.10 -9.63 14.20
C GLU A 25 -1.23 -10.39 14.29
N LYS A 26 -2.15 -10.14 13.37
CA LYS A 26 -3.54 -10.65 13.47
C LYS A 26 -3.77 -11.92 12.67
N ALA A 27 -3.07 -12.10 11.56
CA ALA A 27 -3.19 -13.30 10.73
C ALA A 27 -2.01 -14.26 10.90
N GLY A 28 -1.02 -13.92 11.75
CA GLY A 28 0.12 -14.79 12.03
C GLY A 28 1.03 -15.02 10.84
N LEU A 29 1.01 -14.11 9.86
CA LEU A 29 1.83 -14.23 8.65
C LEU A 29 3.28 -13.82 8.92
N ASN A 30 4.22 -14.47 8.24
CA ASN A 30 5.58 -13.97 8.16
C ASN A 30 5.72 -12.87 7.09
N ASP A 31 6.89 -12.25 6.99
CA ASP A 31 7.14 -11.14 6.06
C ASP A 31 6.91 -11.52 4.58
N GLU A 32 7.35 -12.71 4.18
CA GLU A 32 7.16 -13.19 2.80
C GLU A 32 5.69 -13.45 2.47
N GLN A 33 4.95 -14.01 3.42
CA GLN A 33 3.51 -14.26 3.27
C GLN A 33 2.73 -12.96 3.21
N ALA A 34 3.02 -11.98 4.07
CA ALA A 34 2.37 -10.68 4.05
C ALA A 34 2.64 -9.95 2.73
N ALA A 35 3.89 -10.00 2.22
CA ALA A 35 4.23 -9.42 0.92
C ALA A 35 3.41 -10.05 -0.23
N LYS A 36 3.29 -11.38 -0.26
CA LYS A 36 2.47 -12.09 -1.26
C LYS A 36 1.00 -11.74 -1.19
N VAL A 37 0.44 -11.55 0.01
CA VAL A 37 -0.95 -11.11 0.18
C VAL A 37 -1.16 -9.73 -0.44
N LEU A 38 -0.26 -8.78 -0.16
CA LEU A 38 -0.34 -7.42 -0.71
C LEU A 38 -0.21 -7.42 -2.24
N GLU A 39 0.69 -8.23 -2.79
CA GLU A 39 0.83 -8.40 -4.23
C GLU A 39 -0.44 -8.98 -4.86
N THR A 40 -0.98 -10.06 -4.30
CA THR A 40 -2.24 -10.68 -4.77
C THR A 40 -3.40 -9.69 -4.73
N MET A 41 -3.49 -8.87 -3.67
CA MET A 41 -4.52 -7.84 -3.56
C MET A 41 -4.31 -6.71 -4.58
N LYS A 42 -3.07 -6.29 -4.82
CA LYS A 42 -2.73 -5.28 -5.82
C LYS A 42 -3.20 -5.73 -7.19
N ASP A 43 -2.83 -6.94 -7.59
CA ASP A 43 -3.14 -7.48 -8.91
C ASP A 43 -4.66 -7.61 -9.09
N TYR A 44 -5.36 -8.17 -8.10
CA TYR A 44 -6.83 -8.26 -8.13
C TYR A 44 -7.50 -6.89 -8.27
N LEU A 45 -7.05 -5.88 -7.51
CA LEU A 45 -7.63 -4.54 -7.58
C LEU A 45 -7.35 -3.84 -8.91
N VAL A 46 -6.18 -4.05 -9.51
CA VAL A 46 -5.84 -3.52 -10.84
C VAL A 46 -6.69 -4.19 -11.91
N GLU A 47 -6.91 -5.51 -11.83
CA GLU A 47 -7.78 -6.24 -12.75
C GLU A 47 -9.23 -5.77 -12.66
N GLN A 48 -9.75 -5.58 -11.45
CA GLN A 48 -11.15 -5.15 -11.24
C GLN A 48 -11.35 -3.66 -11.52
N PHE A 49 -10.35 -2.83 -11.23
CA PHE A 49 -10.41 -1.38 -11.37
C PHE A 49 -9.18 -0.84 -12.12
N PRO A 50 -9.08 -1.07 -13.44
CA PRO A 50 -7.90 -0.65 -14.22
C PRO A 50 -7.63 0.86 -14.15
N MET A 51 -8.68 1.66 -14.01
CA MET A 51 -8.55 3.13 -13.87
C MET A 51 -7.84 3.56 -12.58
N MET A 52 -7.80 2.69 -11.56
CA MET A 52 -7.15 2.96 -10.28
C MET A 52 -5.71 2.42 -10.22
N GLN A 53 -5.19 1.84 -11.31
CA GLN A 53 -3.88 1.20 -11.34
C GLN A 53 -2.77 2.08 -10.77
N GLY A 54 -2.65 3.33 -11.24
CA GLY A 54 -1.61 4.25 -10.78
C GLY A 54 -1.74 4.60 -9.28
N MET A 55 -2.96 4.64 -8.73
CA MET A 55 -3.16 4.84 -7.30
C MET A 55 -2.81 3.57 -6.50
N VAL A 56 -3.27 2.41 -6.95
CA VAL A 56 -3.04 1.12 -6.30
C VAL A 56 -1.54 0.76 -6.30
N GLU A 57 -0.84 1.02 -7.39
CA GLU A 57 0.61 0.85 -7.47
C GLU A 57 1.36 1.78 -6.51
N ASN A 58 0.91 3.02 -6.34
CA ASN A 58 1.50 3.94 -5.37
C ASN A 58 1.13 3.59 -3.91
N MET A 59 -0.04 2.99 -3.69
CA MET A 59 -0.54 2.64 -2.35
C MET A 59 -0.03 1.31 -1.84
N LEU A 60 0.22 0.32 -2.70
CA LEU A 60 0.65 -1.03 -2.31
C LEU A 60 2.04 -1.38 -2.85
N GLY A 61 2.55 -0.63 -3.82
CA GLY A 61 3.89 -0.81 -4.35
C GLY A 61 4.92 -0.08 -3.49
N LYS A 62 6.02 -0.77 -3.21
CA LYS A 62 7.27 -0.10 -2.85
C LYS A 62 7.70 0.66 -4.11
N GLY A 63 7.61 1.99 -4.10
CA GLY A 63 8.16 2.83 -5.15
C GLY A 63 9.59 2.37 -5.45
N LYS A 64 9.91 2.20 -6.74
CA LYS A 64 11.28 1.93 -7.19
C LYS A 64 12.25 2.97 -6.65
#